data_AF-A0A3D8HR90-F1
#
_entry.id   AF-A0A3D8HR90-F1
#
_cell.length_a   1.000
_cell.length_b   1.000
_cell.length_c   1.000
_cell.angle_alpha   90.00
_cell.angle_beta   90.00
_cell.angle_gamma   90.00
#
_symmetry.space_group_name_H-M   'P 1'
#
loop_
_entity.id
_entity.type
_entity.pdbx_description
1 polymer ?
#
loop_
_entity_poly.entity_id
_entity_poly.type
_entity_poly.pdbx_seq_one_letter_code
_entity_poly.pdbx_strand_id
1 'polypeptide(L)'
;MRQKAILFALCVFFVGVGSYLRLRESGFEVNNARFVTTHSPLDSSHVLLKSDSQPKPYNLTRQIDIPTDSDISQLNFFESNTYTLIPNFEKSAHASTLVDLDSRLMVLFFAGSKEGARDVKIYQSFLPKGSVHWSEPRAILDAPTLSRLSGKFIKKLGNPIAFRDSLNRVHVFVVGVSLGGWATSKVYQFLFDENFEGLQYKGELHLGAFLNFSHLVRTPAVALENGGFMLPLYHELANKYPLVAFFDADSKLLFTKRLNSLKSQLQPSIIALNESECLAMFRIHRGYENKAFLQKCKDFGNTWEAPVQSNIQNFDSSSVLLALPKNPPKTPLKNPKQAQKDSKKSQKPQNTQSQEPQEPKSEVLLIHNDGLNNPLLSMYDLFYEKVRIHPRASISLFYLRDAEKGIFERLMTIDALKSGEVSYPSASLDSQNLYITYTYDRAQIKYSVIPLDSIFELIRQSRESPQEIESARDISLVKPQNALQDSQNSADSQNPQFQQDLLDDDEDLPQKGDFMQIIEYHYMSDVG
;
A
#
# COMPACT_ATOMS: atom_id res chain seq x y z
N MET A 1 2.59 43.01 -27.91
CA MET A 1 1.74 41.86 -27.46
C MET A 1 1.77 40.69 -28.44
N ARG A 2 1.54 40.87 -29.76
CA ARG A 2 1.57 39.79 -30.76
C ARG A 2 2.86 38.94 -30.78
N GLN A 3 4.04 39.56 -30.71
CA GLN A 3 5.32 38.82 -30.67
C GLN A 3 5.48 37.93 -29.42
N LYS A 4 5.01 38.38 -28.24
CA LYS A 4 5.04 37.58 -27.00
C LYS A 4 4.07 36.39 -27.08
N ALA A 5 2.91 36.57 -27.71
CA ALA A 5 1.95 35.49 -27.94
C ALA A 5 2.47 34.44 -28.93
N ILE A 6 3.13 34.88 -30.02
CA ILE A 6 3.76 33.97 -31.00
C ILE A 6 4.91 33.19 -30.35
N LEU A 7 5.75 33.86 -29.56
CA LEU A 7 6.84 33.19 -28.83
C LEU A 7 6.30 32.16 -27.83
N PHE A 8 5.23 32.50 -27.10
CA PHE A 8 4.56 31.56 -26.19
C PHE A 8 3.97 30.35 -26.94
N ALA A 9 3.28 30.57 -28.06
CA ALA A 9 2.73 29.50 -28.88
C ALA A 9 3.81 28.59 -29.49
N LEU A 10 4.93 29.16 -29.97
CA LEU A 10 6.08 28.39 -30.46
C LEU A 10 6.73 27.58 -29.33
N CYS A 11 6.91 28.16 -28.14
CA CYS A 11 7.39 27.42 -26.97
C CYS A 11 6.47 26.25 -26.63
N VAL A 12 5.15 26.46 -26.57
CA VAL A 12 4.17 25.37 -26.32
C VAL A 12 4.24 24.31 -27.41
N PHE A 13 4.36 24.70 -28.68
CA PHE A 13 4.44 23.78 -29.81
C PHE A 13 5.73 22.93 -29.79
N PHE A 14 6.91 23.55 -29.68
CA PHE A 14 8.18 22.82 -29.63
C PHE A 14 8.30 21.96 -28.36
N VAL A 15 7.73 22.40 -27.24
CA VAL A 15 7.63 21.59 -26.01
C VAL A 15 6.69 20.41 -26.21
N GLY A 16 5.53 20.61 -26.86
CA GLY A 16 4.58 19.55 -27.18
C GLY A 16 5.21 18.49 -28.09
N VAL A 17 5.91 18.94 -29.13
CA VAL A 17 6.63 18.06 -30.07
C VAL A 17 7.79 17.35 -29.36
N GLY A 18 8.61 18.04 -28.56
CA GLY A 18 9.71 17.42 -27.81
C GLY A 18 9.23 16.41 -26.77
N SER A 19 8.13 16.70 -26.08
CA SER A 19 7.49 15.76 -25.14
C SER A 19 6.93 14.55 -25.86
N TYR A 20 6.28 14.76 -27.02
CA TYR A 20 5.74 13.69 -27.85
C TYR A 20 6.84 12.80 -28.43
N LEU A 21 7.94 13.38 -28.93
CA LEU A 21 9.08 12.64 -29.46
C LEU A 21 9.77 11.83 -28.36
N ARG A 22 9.97 12.38 -27.15
CA ARG A 22 10.58 11.66 -26.04
C ARG A 22 9.68 10.54 -25.49
N LEU A 23 8.36 10.75 -25.43
CA LEU A 23 7.38 9.70 -25.11
C LEU A 23 7.35 8.59 -26.16
N ARG A 24 7.61 8.95 -27.44
CA ARG A 24 7.73 7.99 -28.54
C ARG A 24 9.05 7.23 -28.47
N GLU A 25 10.16 7.89 -28.16
CA GLU A 25 11.49 7.27 -27.95
C GLU A 25 11.51 6.34 -26.73
N SER A 26 10.88 6.72 -25.62
CA SER A 26 10.76 5.85 -24.43
C SER A 26 9.92 4.60 -24.68
N GLY A 27 9.12 4.58 -25.75
CA GLY A 27 8.40 3.38 -26.21
C GLY A 27 9.31 2.32 -26.84
N PHE A 28 10.52 2.70 -27.28
CA PHE A 28 11.50 1.78 -27.89
C PHE A 28 12.57 1.29 -26.91
N GLU A 29 12.77 1.97 -25.79
CA GLU A 29 13.71 1.52 -24.77
C GLU A 29 13.15 0.34 -23.97
N VAL A 30 14.01 -0.67 -23.77
CA VAL A 30 13.65 -1.94 -23.14
C VAL A 30 14.62 -2.28 -22.02
N ASN A 31 14.08 -2.82 -20.93
CA ASN A 31 14.86 -3.44 -19.87
C ASN A 31 15.12 -4.91 -20.24
N ASN A 32 16.38 -5.34 -20.19
CA ASN A 32 16.74 -6.74 -20.43
C ASN A 32 17.20 -7.46 -19.14
N ALA A 33 17.19 -6.76 -18.01
CA ALA A 33 17.63 -7.31 -16.74
C ALA A 33 16.48 -8.01 -16.01
N ARG A 34 16.76 -9.21 -15.50
CA ARG A 34 15.84 -10.01 -14.71
C ARG A 34 15.51 -9.35 -13.39
N PHE A 35 14.31 -9.58 -12.89
CA PHE A 35 13.92 -9.21 -11.54
C PHE A 35 14.61 -10.09 -10.51
N VAL A 36 15.07 -9.49 -9.41
CA VAL A 36 15.47 -10.27 -8.24
C VAL A 36 14.22 -10.86 -7.60
N THR A 37 14.16 -12.19 -7.50
CA THR A 37 13.13 -12.90 -6.74
C THR A 37 13.69 -13.28 -5.37
N THR A 38 12.85 -13.29 -4.34
CA THR A 38 13.26 -13.32 -2.93
C THR A 38 14.27 -14.45 -2.62
N HIS A 39 15.47 -14.03 -2.21
CA HIS A 39 16.56 -14.77 -1.57
C HIS A 39 16.81 -16.22 -2.04
N SER A 40 17.51 -16.37 -3.16
CA SER A 40 18.51 -17.44 -3.23
C SER A 40 19.68 -17.00 -2.33
N PRO A 41 20.00 -17.71 -1.23
CA PRO A 41 21.22 -17.42 -0.49
C PRO A 41 22.39 -17.71 -1.42
N LEU A 42 23.03 -16.65 -1.92
CA LEU A 42 24.39 -16.74 -2.41
C LEU A 42 25.27 -17.15 -1.22
N ASP A 43 25.56 -18.45 -1.17
CA ASP A 43 26.70 -19.12 -0.56
C ASP A 43 27.39 -18.35 0.59
N SER A 44 26.78 -18.39 1.77
CA SER A 44 27.45 -18.07 3.04
C SER A 44 27.94 -19.36 3.70
N SER A 45 28.86 -20.04 3.02
CA SER A 45 29.70 -21.03 3.70
C SER A 45 30.61 -20.31 4.71
N HIS A 46 30.50 -20.75 5.97
CA HIS A 46 31.28 -20.37 7.16
C HIS A 46 30.88 -19.07 7.87
N VAL A 47 30.13 -19.20 8.98
CA VAL A 47 30.62 -19.03 10.37
C VAL A 47 29.49 -19.49 11.32
N LEU A 48 29.67 -20.65 11.95
CA LEU A 48 28.85 -21.12 13.06
C LEU A 48 29.31 -20.42 14.34
N LEU A 49 28.50 -19.53 14.88
CA LEU A 49 28.60 -19.12 16.30
C LEU A 49 27.34 -19.61 17.02
N LYS A 50 27.54 -20.61 17.88
CA LYS A 50 26.54 -21.12 18.82
C LYS A 50 26.26 -20.07 19.89
N SER A 51 25.00 -19.68 20.08
CA SER A 51 24.53 -19.11 21.34
C SER A 51 23.45 -20.00 21.94
N ASP A 52 23.75 -20.59 23.10
CA ASP A 52 22.81 -21.34 23.92
C ASP A 52 21.88 -20.36 24.66
N SER A 53 20.63 -20.25 24.22
CA SER A 53 19.52 -19.86 25.09
C SER A 53 18.22 -20.48 24.57
N GLN A 54 17.72 -21.46 25.31
CA GLN A 54 16.48 -22.17 25.00
C GLN A 54 15.26 -21.28 25.33
N PRO A 55 14.33 -21.00 24.40
CA PRO A 55 13.04 -20.40 24.73
C PRO A 55 12.12 -21.45 25.35
N LYS A 56 11.41 -21.08 26.42
CA LYS A 56 10.35 -21.91 27.04
C LYS A 56 9.11 -21.95 26.14
N PRO A 57 8.37 -23.08 26.11
CA PRO A 57 7.18 -23.20 25.27
C PRO A 57 6.01 -22.38 25.82
N TYR A 58 5.40 -21.56 24.96
CA TYR A 58 4.14 -20.87 25.25
C TYR A 58 2.95 -21.80 24.95
N ASN A 59 2.11 -22.03 25.96
CA ASN A 59 0.86 -22.77 25.82
C ASN A 59 -0.23 -21.86 25.23
N LEU A 60 -0.65 -22.15 23.99
CA LEU A 60 -1.80 -21.52 23.33
C LEU A 60 -3.07 -22.35 23.55
N THR A 61 -3.67 -22.25 24.73
CA THR A 61 -5.12 -22.43 24.91
C THR A 61 -5.51 -21.90 26.27
N ARG A 62 -6.12 -20.71 26.32
CA ARG A 62 -6.91 -20.27 27.48
C ARG A 62 -8.33 -20.05 26.98
N GLN A 63 -9.23 -20.93 27.40
CA GLN A 63 -10.66 -20.70 27.30
C GLN A 63 -10.97 -19.52 28.24
N ILE A 64 -11.51 -18.44 27.69
CA ILE A 64 -11.90 -17.26 28.48
C ILE A 64 -13.39 -17.44 28.81
N ASP A 65 -13.70 -17.71 30.07
CA ASP A 65 -15.05 -17.57 30.59
C ASP A 65 -15.35 -16.08 30.72
N ILE A 66 -16.38 -15.59 30.02
CA ILE A 66 -16.80 -14.18 30.04
C ILE A 66 -17.85 -14.02 31.15
N PRO A 67 -17.60 -13.26 32.23
CA PRO A 67 -18.63 -12.93 33.20
C PRO A 67 -19.61 -11.94 32.57
N THR A 68 -20.91 -12.23 32.72
CA THR A 68 -22.06 -11.51 32.13
C THR A 68 -22.27 -10.06 32.58
N ASP A 69 -21.26 -9.38 33.15
CA ASP A 69 -21.39 -8.00 33.65
C ASP A 69 -20.09 -7.17 33.51
N SER A 70 -19.20 -7.56 32.59
CA SER A 70 -17.96 -6.81 32.34
C SER A 70 -18.11 -5.82 31.17
N ASP A 71 -17.68 -4.58 31.40
CA ASP A 71 -17.69 -3.48 30.45
C ASP A 71 -16.79 -3.81 29.23
N ILE A 72 -17.43 -4.25 28.15
CA ILE A 72 -16.80 -4.75 26.91
C ILE A 72 -15.99 -3.65 26.20
N SER A 73 -16.16 -2.39 26.59
CA SER A 73 -15.40 -1.25 26.09
C SER A 73 -13.88 -1.32 26.37
N GLN A 74 -13.44 -2.19 27.30
CA GLN A 74 -12.02 -2.42 27.62
C GLN A 74 -11.42 -3.68 26.98
N LEU A 75 -12.15 -4.40 26.13
CA LEU A 75 -11.60 -5.55 25.41
C LEU A 75 -10.63 -5.08 24.30
N ASN A 76 -9.34 -5.03 24.64
CA ASN A 76 -8.26 -5.01 23.68
C ASN A 76 -8.17 -6.40 23.01
N PHE A 77 -8.90 -6.59 21.90
CA PHE A 77 -9.00 -7.88 21.19
C PHE A 77 -7.67 -8.41 20.61
N PHE A 78 -6.55 -7.70 20.70
CA PHE A 78 -5.31 -8.00 19.96
C PHE A 78 -4.03 -7.86 20.80
N GLU A 79 -3.84 -8.72 21.80
CA GLU A 79 -2.57 -8.87 22.54
C GLU A 79 -1.62 -9.96 21.97
N SER A 80 -1.80 -10.42 20.72
CA SER A 80 -0.93 -11.46 20.14
C SER A 80 0.20 -10.94 19.25
N ASN A 81 0.23 -9.65 18.90
CA ASN A 81 1.29 -9.04 18.11
C ASN A 81 2.07 -8.05 18.99
N THR A 82 3.40 -8.20 19.05
CA THR A 82 4.27 -7.25 19.75
C THR A 82 4.36 -5.97 18.93
N TYR A 83 3.42 -5.05 19.14
CA TYR A 83 3.51 -3.73 18.53
C TYR A 83 4.46 -2.85 19.32
N THR A 84 5.31 -2.11 18.62
CA THR A 84 6.17 -1.10 19.24
C THR A 84 6.00 0.21 18.50
N LEU A 85 5.83 1.30 19.24
CA LEU A 85 5.88 2.64 18.67
C LEU A 85 7.35 3.01 18.42
N ILE A 86 7.64 3.47 17.21
CA ILE A 86 8.95 4.02 16.88
C ILE A 86 9.01 5.42 17.51
N PRO A 87 10.03 5.74 18.32
CA PRO A 87 10.10 7.04 18.97
C PRO A 87 10.02 8.17 17.94
N ASN A 88 9.15 9.14 18.20
CA ASN A 88 9.02 10.37 17.43
C ASN A 88 8.79 11.53 18.41
N PHE A 89 9.58 12.59 18.27
CA PHE A 89 9.53 13.78 19.13
C PHE A 89 8.74 14.94 18.51
N GLU A 90 8.29 14.77 17.27
CA GLU A 90 7.50 15.77 16.56
C GLU A 90 6.00 15.54 16.75
N LYS A 91 5.18 16.57 16.47
CA LYS A 91 3.71 16.47 16.60
C LYS A 91 3.08 15.55 15.55
N SER A 92 3.72 15.41 14.39
CA SER A 92 3.23 14.59 13.29
C SER A 92 4.36 13.77 12.68
N ALA A 93 4.06 12.52 12.34
CA ALA A 93 4.94 11.60 11.61
C ALA A 93 4.14 10.79 10.59
N HIS A 94 4.70 10.58 9.40
CA HIS A 94 4.00 9.91 8.30
C HIS A 94 4.95 9.27 7.26
N ALA A 95 4.36 8.43 6.41
CA ALA A 95 4.97 7.78 5.24
C ALA A 95 6.33 7.12 5.53
N SER A 96 6.33 6.11 6.39
CA SER A 96 7.54 5.34 6.66
C SER A 96 7.97 4.46 5.48
N THR A 97 9.25 4.12 5.47
CA THR A 97 9.89 3.10 4.64
C THR A 97 10.77 2.23 5.53
N LEU A 98 10.71 0.91 5.35
CA LEU A 98 11.44 -0.07 6.14
C LEU A 98 12.43 -0.83 5.25
N VAL A 99 13.66 -1.00 5.72
CA VAL A 99 14.74 -1.72 5.03
C VAL A 99 15.35 -2.74 5.98
N ASP A 100 15.47 -3.98 5.53
CA ASP A 100 16.26 -4.99 6.22
C ASP A 100 17.76 -4.85 5.89
N LEU A 101 18.58 -4.69 6.93
CA LEU A 101 20.04 -4.61 6.88
C LEU A 101 20.69 -5.85 7.53
N ASP A 102 20.04 -6.99 7.40
CA ASP A 102 20.39 -8.32 7.89
C ASP A 102 20.37 -8.45 9.42
N SER A 103 21.25 -7.76 10.15
CA SER A 103 21.32 -7.82 11.62
C SER A 103 20.39 -6.83 12.32
N ARG A 104 19.92 -5.81 11.60
CA ARG A 104 19.03 -4.76 12.10
C ARG A 104 18.09 -4.29 11.01
N LEU A 105 16.96 -3.73 11.40
CA LEU A 105 16.08 -2.99 10.51
C LEU A 105 16.42 -1.51 10.57
N MET A 106 16.23 -0.82 9.45
CA MET A 106 16.27 0.63 9.36
C MET A 106 14.91 1.14 8.91
N VAL A 107 14.38 2.12 9.64
CA VAL A 107 13.19 2.85 9.23
C VAL A 107 13.56 4.28 8.87
N LEU A 108 13.01 4.80 7.78
CA LEU A 108 12.94 6.24 7.53
C LEU A 108 11.48 6.70 7.56
N PHE A 109 11.22 7.91 8.03
CA PHE A 109 9.91 8.55 7.98
C PHE A 109 10.08 10.05 7.97
N PHE A 110 9.05 10.80 7.56
CA PHE A 110 9.07 12.25 7.71
C PHE A 110 8.26 12.67 8.93
N ALA A 111 8.74 13.69 9.64
CA ALA A 111 8.07 14.21 10.83
C ALA A 111 8.32 15.72 11.01
N GLY A 112 7.42 16.40 11.71
CA GLY A 112 7.48 17.83 12.02
C GLY A 112 6.21 18.33 12.70
N SER A 113 5.99 19.65 12.74
CA SER A 113 4.80 20.26 13.35
C SER A 113 3.48 19.79 12.73
N LYS A 114 3.44 19.63 11.40
CA LYS A 114 2.36 19.01 10.62
C LYS A 114 2.87 18.60 9.24
N GLU A 115 2.14 17.73 8.56
CA GLU A 115 2.45 17.36 7.18
C GLU A 115 2.62 18.59 6.27
N GLY A 116 3.73 18.61 5.53
CA GLY A 116 4.05 19.67 4.59
C GLY A 116 4.46 21.01 5.21
N ALA A 117 4.66 21.09 6.52
CA ALA A 117 5.26 22.25 7.17
C ALA A 117 6.76 22.40 6.80
N ARG A 118 7.31 23.61 7.04
CA ARG A 118 8.70 23.95 6.68
C ARG A 118 9.73 23.27 7.58
N ASP A 119 9.33 22.90 8.79
CA ASP A 119 10.16 22.23 9.79
C ASP A 119 10.20 20.70 9.60
N VAL A 120 9.48 20.16 8.62
CA VAL A 120 9.50 18.72 8.32
C VAL A 120 10.90 18.26 7.91
N LYS A 121 11.34 17.16 8.52
CA LYS A 121 12.62 16.49 8.22
C LYS A 121 12.38 15.01 7.95
N ILE A 122 13.33 14.38 7.29
CA ILE A 122 13.43 12.91 7.24
C ILE A 122 14.22 12.45 8.45
N TYR A 123 13.64 11.53 9.19
CA TYR A 123 14.22 10.87 10.36
C TYR A 123 14.59 9.43 10.03
N GLN A 124 15.65 8.94 10.67
CA GLN A 124 16.16 7.58 10.59
C GLN A 124 16.19 6.97 11.99
N SER A 125 15.75 5.72 12.13
CA SER A 125 15.89 4.94 13.36
C SER A 125 16.20 3.48 13.02
N PHE A 126 16.82 2.77 13.97
CA PHE A 126 17.23 1.37 13.80
C PHE A 126 16.63 0.48 14.87
N LEU A 127 16.35 -0.77 14.49
CA LEU A 127 15.94 -1.83 15.41
C LEU A 127 16.88 -3.04 15.22
N PRO A 128 17.75 -3.37 16.18
CA PRO A 128 18.46 -4.65 16.15
C PRO A 128 17.47 -5.82 16.10
N LYS A 129 17.68 -6.81 15.22
CA LYS A 129 16.76 -7.95 15.14
C LYS A 129 16.75 -8.72 16.46
N GLY A 130 15.56 -9.09 16.92
CA GLY A 130 15.33 -9.69 18.24
C GLY A 130 15.19 -8.68 19.39
N SER A 131 15.39 -7.39 19.13
CA SER A 131 15.06 -6.31 20.08
C SER A 131 13.61 -5.85 19.90
N VAL A 132 13.10 -5.16 20.93
CA VAL A 132 11.86 -4.36 20.89
C VAL A 132 12.14 -2.87 21.07
N HIS A 133 13.42 -2.47 21.11
CA HIS A 133 13.83 -1.09 21.36
C HIS A 133 14.44 -0.48 20.10
N TRP A 134 13.71 0.45 19.52
CA TRP A 134 14.20 1.31 18.45
C TRP A 134 15.20 2.34 19.00
N SER A 135 16.22 2.65 18.20
CA SER A 135 17.13 3.75 18.52
C SER A 135 16.40 5.09 18.47
N GLU A 136 16.96 6.09 19.15
CA GLU A 136 16.47 7.47 19.02
C GLU A 136 16.47 7.91 17.54
N PRO A 137 15.40 8.56 17.05
CA PRO A 137 15.32 9.01 15.66
C PRO A 137 16.29 10.15 15.40
N ARG A 138 17.17 9.98 14.40
CA ARG A 138 18.11 11.01 13.96
C ARG A 138 17.58 11.69 12.71
N ALA A 139 17.52 13.02 12.69
CA ALA A 139 17.23 13.78 11.48
C ALA A 139 18.40 13.67 10.49
N ILE A 140 18.14 13.19 9.27
CA ILE A 140 19.17 12.95 8.24
C ILE A 140 19.05 13.90 7.04
N LEU A 141 17.88 14.52 6.85
CA LEU A 141 17.65 15.45 5.74
C LEU A 141 16.55 16.44 6.10
N ASP A 142 16.78 17.72 5.81
CA ASP A 142 15.79 18.80 5.93
C ASP A 142 15.72 19.65 4.65
N ALA A 143 14.70 20.51 4.54
CA ALA A 143 14.50 21.34 3.36
C ALA A 143 15.68 22.31 3.09
N PRO A 144 16.28 22.99 4.08
CA PRO A 144 17.47 23.81 3.87
C PRO A 144 18.68 23.02 3.33
N THR A 145 18.92 21.81 3.85
CA THR A 145 20.03 20.95 3.39
C THR A 145 19.79 20.46 1.97
N LEU A 146 18.58 19.98 1.66
CA LEU A 146 18.24 19.60 0.30
C LEU A 146 18.34 20.79 -0.67
N SER A 147 17.98 22.00 -0.21
CA SER A 147 18.14 23.21 -1.02
C SER A 147 19.59 23.48 -1.39
N ARG A 148 20.49 23.38 -0.41
CA ARG A 148 21.94 23.56 -0.60
C ARG A 148 22.52 22.50 -1.53
N LEU A 149 22.15 21.23 -1.34
CA LEU A 149 22.66 20.11 -2.15
C LEU A 149 22.18 20.18 -3.60
N SER A 150 20.91 20.52 -3.81
CA SER A 150 20.31 20.57 -5.15
C SER A 150 20.54 21.89 -5.90
N GLY A 151 21.01 22.93 -5.20
CA GLY A 151 21.12 24.29 -5.75
C GLY A 151 19.76 24.94 -6.07
N LYS A 152 18.67 24.44 -5.48
CA LYS A 152 17.28 24.89 -5.72
C LYS A 152 16.61 25.24 -4.41
N PHE A 153 15.68 26.18 -4.42
CA PHE A 153 14.89 26.46 -3.22
C PHE A 153 13.91 25.31 -2.94
N ILE A 154 13.95 24.76 -1.74
CA ILE A 154 13.01 23.73 -1.26
C ILE A 154 12.25 24.30 -0.06
N LYS A 155 10.92 24.35 -0.19
CA LYS A 155 10.01 24.81 0.87
C LYS A 155 9.68 23.70 1.86
N LYS A 156 9.48 22.48 1.35
CA LYS A 156 9.09 21.29 2.13
C LYS A 156 9.59 20.02 1.43
N LEU A 157 9.74 18.95 2.20
CA LEU A 157 10.11 17.62 1.71
C LEU A 157 9.30 16.52 2.41
N GLY A 158 9.34 15.30 1.87
CA GLY A 158 8.67 14.15 2.47
C GLY A 158 8.76 12.90 1.61
N ASN A 159 7.88 11.94 1.87
CA ASN A 159 7.78 10.64 1.19
C ASN A 159 9.16 9.97 0.97
N PRO A 160 9.93 9.72 2.05
CA PRO A 160 11.15 8.95 1.91
C PRO A 160 10.81 7.54 1.47
N ILE A 161 11.53 7.05 0.47
CA ILE A 161 11.61 5.61 0.18
C ILE A 161 13.06 5.18 0.28
N ALA A 162 13.27 3.97 0.76
CA ALA A 162 14.57 3.33 0.77
C ALA A 162 14.43 1.85 0.45
N PHE A 163 15.41 1.31 -0.27
CA PHE A 163 15.47 -0.11 -0.59
C PHE A 163 16.93 -0.52 -0.84
N ARG A 164 17.20 -1.81 -0.68
CA ARG A 164 18.50 -2.42 -0.98
C ARG A 164 18.47 -3.03 -2.38
N ASP A 165 19.45 -2.70 -3.22
CA ASP A 165 19.60 -3.33 -4.54
C ASP A 165 20.34 -4.69 -4.48
N SER A 166 20.51 -5.35 -5.62
CA SER A 166 21.21 -6.64 -5.73
C SER A 166 22.72 -6.56 -5.44
N LEU A 167 23.29 -5.36 -5.41
CA LEU A 167 24.68 -5.10 -5.03
C LEU A 167 24.80 -4.65 -3.56
N ASN A 168 23.75 -4.84 -2.76
CA ASN A 168 23.64 -4.45 -1.35
C ASN A 168 23.77 -2.95 -1.07
N ARG A 169 23.60 -2.09 -2.08
CA ARG A 169 23.59 -0.64 -1.89
C ARG A 169 22.19 -0.20 -1.47
N VAL A 170 22.11 0.74 -0.53
CA VAL A 170 20.82 1.29 -0.09
C VAL A 170 20.56 2.63 -0.76
N HIS A 171 19.61 2.60 -1.68
CA HIS A 171 19.12 3.80 -2.38
C HIS A 171 18.07 4.49 -1.54
N VAL A 172 18.05 5.83 -1.61
CA VAL A 172 17.01 6.64 -0.99
C VAL A 172 16.49 7.65 -2.00
N PHE A 173 15.17 7.78 -2.06
CA PHE A 173 14.53 8.84 -2.81
C PHE A 173 13.63 9.66 -1.89
N VAL A 174 13.66 10.98 -2.05
CA VAL A 174 12.86 11.93 -1.27
C VAL A 174 12.15 12.86 -2.23
N VAL A 175 10.91 13.22 -1.88
CA VAL A 175 10.15 14.23 -2.62
C VAL A 175 10.43 15.60 -2.03
N GLY A 176 10.79 16.57 -2.87
CA GLY A 176 10.94 17.97 -2.50
C GLY A 176 9.99 18.86 -3.29
N VAL A 177 9.53 19.96 -2.68
CA VAL A 177 8.60 20.92 -3.28
C VAL A 177 9.17 22.34 -3.13
N SER A 178 9.26 23.06 -4.25
CA SER A 178 9.76 24.44 -4.27
C SER A 178 8.64 25.48 -4.13
N LEU A 179 7.52 25.31 -4.83
CA LEU A 179 6.46 26.32 -4.91
C LEU A 179 5.05 25.68 -4.89
N GLY A 180 4.17 26.11 -3.98
CA GLY A 180 2.81 25.56 -3.89
C GLY A 180 2.73 24.18 -3.22
N GLY A 181 1.70 23.41 -3.59
CA GLY A 181 1.43 22.06 -3.07
C GLY A 181 2.29 20.98 -3.74
N TRP A 182 1.95 19.70 -3.50
CA TRP A 182 2.65 18.55 -4.08
C TRP A 182 2.62 18.51 -5.62
N ALA A 183 1.77 19.32 -6.26
CA ALA A 183 1.73 19.47 -7.71
C ALA A 183 3.03 20.02 -8.35
N THR A 184 3.96 20.58 -7.57
CA THR A 184 5.29 21.00 -8.07
C THR A 184 6.43 20.14 -7.54
N SER A 185 6.08 18.96 -7.02
CA SER A 185 7.03 17.99 -6.48
C SER A 185 8.05 17.53 -7.52
N LYS A 186 9.25 17.26 -7.01
CA LYS A 186 10.39 16.68 -7.70
C LYS A 186 10.98 15.58 -6.83
N VAL A 187 11.60 14.60 -7.48
CA VAL A 187 12.21 13.46 -6.79
C VAL A 187 13.74 13.64 -6.77
N TYR A 188 14.33 13.49 -5.59
CA TYR A 188 15.75 13.63 -5.34
C TYR A 188 16.33 12.29 -4.90
N GLN A 189 17.46 11.91 -5.48
CA GLN A 189 18.12 10.64 -5.29
C GLN A 189 19.34 10.77 -4.37
N PHE A 190 19.48 9.78 -3.50
CA PHE A 190 20.60 9.62 -2.58
C PHE A 190 21.03 8.16 -2.49
N LEU A 191 22.23 7.94 -1.98
CA LEU A 191 22.74 6.64 -1.59
C LEU A 191 23.24 6.73 -0.14
N PHE A 192 22.93 5.74 0.69
CA PHE A 192 23.62 5.64 1.98
C PHE A 192 25.08 5.21 1.78
N ASP A 193 25.95 5.61 2.71
CA ASP A 193 27.25 4.98 2.89
C ASP A 193 27.11 3.56 3.52
N GLU A 194 28.22 2.83 3.58
CA GLU A 194 28.26 1.44 4.05
C GLU A 194 27.81 1.29 5.52
N ASN A 195 27.97 2.34 6.34
CA ASN A 195 27.59 2.35 7.75
C ASN A 195 26.16 2.85 7.99
N PHE A 196 25.49 3.32 6.94
CA PHE A 196 24.16 3.93 6.95
C PHE A 196 24.08 5.20 7.79
N GLU A 197 25.19 5.93 7.91
CA GLU A 197 25.31 7.17 8.70
C GLU A 197 25.23 8.42 7.83
N GLY A 198 25.81 8.38 6.63
CA GLY A 198 25.84 9.47 5.67
C GLY A 198 24.92 9.24 4.47
N LEU A 199 24.35 10.34 3.97
CA LEU A 199 23.57 10.37 2.72
C LEU A 199 24.36 11.08 1.63
N GLN A 200 24.73 10.34 0.58
CA GLN A 200 25.37 10.87 -0.61
C GLN A 200 24.32 11.34 -1.62
N TYR A 201 24.28 12.64 -1.90
CA TYR A 201 23.39 13.20 -2.93
C TYR A 201 23.83 12.79 -4.33
N LYS A 202 22.92 12.23 -5.13
CA LYS A 202 23.18 11.81 -6.52
C LYS A 202 22.58 12.77 -7.56
N GLY A 203 21.46 13.41 -7.24
CA GLY A 203 20.84 14.39 -8.15
C GLY A 203 19.32 14.48 -8.03
N GLU A 204 18.72 15.30 -8.88
CA GLU A 204 17.28 15.33 -9.14
C GLU A 204 16.94 14.40 -10.32
N LEU A 205 15.87 13.62 -10.21
CA LEU A 205 15.40 12.80 -11.33
C LEU A 205 14.67 13.65 -12.36
N HIS A 206 15.14 13.66 -13.61
CA HIS A 206 14.52 14.40 -14.71
C HIS A 206 13.49 13.54 -15.45
N LEU A 207 12.27 13.44 -14.90
CA LEU A 207 11.20 12.52 -15.29
C LEU A 207 10.24 13.08 -16.36
N GLY A 208 10.30 14.37 -16.67
CA GLY A 208 9.46 15.02 -17.69
C GLY A 208 10.21 16.05 -18.53
N ALA A 209 9.71 16.34 -19.72
CA ALA A 209 10.31 17.31 -20.64
C ALA A 209 10.04 18.78 -20.24
N PHE A 210 8.94 19.08 -19.55
CA PHE A 210 8.62 20.44 -19.12
C PHE A 210 8.59 20.56 -17.59
N LEU A 211 9.54 21.35 -17.05
CA LEU A 211 9.73 21.73 -15.65
C LEU A 211 9.88 20.59 -14.61
N ASN A 212 9.66 19.34 -15.02
CA ASN A 212 9.84 18.14 -14.21
C ASN A 212 8.98 18.14 -12.94
N PHE A 213 7.77 18.70 -13.02
CA PHE A 213 6.90 18.86 -11.87
C PHE A 213 5.96 17.69 -11.65
N SER A 214 5.47 17.60 -10.43
CA SER A 214 4.40 16.73 -9.98
C SER A 214 4.71 15.24 -9.97
N HIS A 215 5.98 14.85 -9.94
CA HIS A 215 6.38 13.45 -9.80
C HIS A 215 6.71 13.13 -8.35
N LEU A 216 6.19 12.00 -7.87
CA LEU A 216 6.35 11.55 -6.50
C LEU A 216 6.66 10.04 -6.44
N VAL A 217 7.27 9.64 -5.33
CA VAL A 217 7.54 8.26 -4.93
C VAL A 217 6.75 7.90 -3.68
N ARG A 218 6.51 6.60 -3.45
CA ARG A 218 5.89 6.11 -2.20
C ARG A 218 6.29 4.70 -1.80
N THR A 219 6.35 3.78 -2.76
CA THR A 219 6.58 2.34 -2.58
C THR A 219 8.03 2.00 -2.94
N PRO A 220 8.59 0.90 -2.40
CA PRO A 220 9.97 0.49 -2.69
C PRO A 220 10.15 0.10 -4.16
N ALA A 221 11.38 0.19 -4.65
CA ALA A 221 11.74 -0.26 -5.99
C ALA A 221 11.88 -1.79 -6.08
N VAL A 222 11.74 -2.32 -7.29
CA VAL A 222 12.05 -3.71 -7.61
C VAL A 222 13.50 -3.79 -8.07
N ALA A 223 14.34 -4.51 -7.34
CA ALA A 223 15.75 -4.70 -7.71
C ALA A 223 15.88 -5.59 -8.96
N LEU A 224 16.89 -5.30 -9.78
CA LEU A 224 17.24 -6.08 -10.97
C LEU A 224 18.58 -6.79 -10.73
N GLU A 225 18.77 -7.96 -11.33
CA GLU A 225 19.97 -8.79 -11.12
C GLU A 225 21.27 -8.12 -11.58
N ASN A 226 21.18 -7.19 -12.53
CA ASN A 226 22.34 -6.46 -13.06
C ASN A 226 22.80 -5.29 -12.17
N GLY A 227 22.27 -5.14 -10.95
CA GLY A 227 22.53 -4.01 -10.06
C GLY A 227 21.66 -2.78 -10.30
N GLY A 228 20.84 -2.78 -11.35
CA GLY A 228 19.83 -1.77 -11.61
C GLY A 228 18.56 -1.97 -10.78
N PHE A 229 17.56 -1.13 -11.01
CA PHE A 229 16.26 -1.24 -10.35
C PHE A 229 15.14 -0.56 -11.14
N MET A 230 13.92 -0.97 -10.84
CA MET A 230 12.68 -0.41 -11.35
C MET A 230 11.95 0.34 -10.24
N LEU A 231 11.88 1.66 -10.33
CA LEU A 231 11.31 2.56 -9.32
C LEU A 231 9.86 2.96 -9.66
N PRO A 232 8.86 2.58 -8.84
CA PRO A 232 7.49 3.03 -8.99
C PRO A 232 7.34 4.52 -8.67
N LEU A 233 6.61 5.22 -9.53
CA LEU A 233 6.39 6.66 -9.48
C LEU A 233 4.92 6.99 -9.78
N TYR A 234 4.51 8.21 -9.49
CA TYR A 234 3.21 8.70 -9.92
C TYR A 234 3.25 10.21 -10.20
N HIS A 235 2.32 10.64 -11.05
CA HIS A 235 2.12 12.04 -11.40
C HIS A 235 0.79 12.53 -10.84
N GLU A 236 0.77 13.72 -10.23
CA GLU A 236 -0.43 14.27 -9.56
C GLU A 236 -1.18 15.39 -10.31
N LEU A 237 -0.46 16.16 -11.13
CA LEU A 237 -0.97 17.39 -11.74
C LEU A 237 -1.87 17.07 -12.93
N ALA A 238 -3.05 17.71 -12.96
CA ALA A 238 -4.10 17.56 -13.97
C ALA A 238 -4.59 16.10 -14.14
N ASN A 239 -3.81 15.26 -14.81
CA ASN A 239 -4.09 13.84 -14.93
C ASN A 239 -3.24 13.06 -13.92
N LYS A 240 -3.93 12.35 -13.03
CA LYS A 240 -3.32 11.46 -12.03
C LYS A 240 -3.04 10.11 -12.66
N TYR A 241 -1.76 9.75 -12.81
CA TYR A 241 -1.39 8.49 -13.45
C TYR A 241 -0.14 7.85 -12.83
N PRO A 242 -0.01 6.52 -12.93
CA PRO A 242 1.12 5.77 -12.43
C PRO A 242 2.15 5.58 -13.56
N LEU A 243 3.42 5.63 -13.17
CA LEU A 243 4.54 5.38 -14.07
C LEU A 243 5.63 4.64 -13.31
N VAL A 244 6.63 4.20 -14.05
CA VAL A 244 7.78 3.49 -13.50
C VAL A 244 9.04 3.99 -14.20
N ALA A 245 10.13 4.11 -13.45
CA ALA A 245 11.43 4.51 -13.94
C ALA A 245 12.42 3.35 -13.86
N PHE A 246 13.24 3.17 -14.90
CA PHE A 246 14.27 2.15 -14.96
C PHE A 246 15.65 2.76 -14.77
N PHE A 247 16.47 2.11 -13.94
CA PHE A 247 17.81 2.54 -13.59
C PHE A 247 18.83 1.45 -13.90
N ASP A 248 20.02 1.86 -14.33
CA ASP A 248 21.16 0.96 -14.53
C ASP A 248 21.92 0.66 -13.23
N ALA A 249 22.96 -0.17 -13.34
CA ALA A 249 23.85 -0.53 -12.25
C ALA A 249 24.56 0.68 -11.61
N ASP A 250 24.75 1.77 -12.35
CA ASP A 250 25.35 3.01 -11.84
C ASP A 250 24.30 3.95 -11.22
N SER A 251 23.07 3.46 -11.06
CA SER A 251 21.94 4.20 -10.48
C SER A 251 21.53 5.41 -11.31
N LYS A 252 21.79 5.38 -12.62
CA LYS A 252 21.39 6.42 -13.56
C LYS A 252 20.03 6.07 -14.15
N LEU A 253 19.14 7.05 -14.21
CA LEU A 253 17.85 6.94 -14.87
C LEU A 253 18.06 6.69 -16.38
N LEU A 254 17.52 5.59 -16.87
CA LEU A 254 17.50 5.24 -18.29
C LEU A 254 16.25 5.84 -18.96
N PHE A 255 15.08 5.32 -18.60
CA PHE A 255 13.81 5.74 -19.16
C PHE A 255 12.66 5.59 -18.15
N THR A 256 11.49 6.12 -18.53
CA THR A 256 10.24 5.94 -17.80
C THR A 256 9.17 5.34 -18.69
N LYS A 257 8.24 4.59 -18.09
CA LYS A 257 7.06 4.04 -18.76
C LYS A 257 5.81 4.34 -17.95
N ARG A 258 4.77 4.84 -18.61
CA ARG A 258 3.43 4.93 -18.01
C ARG A 258 2.80 3.54 -17.98
N LEU A 259 2.24 3.14 -16.84
CA LEU A 259 1.78 1.76 -16.65
C LEU A 259 0.43 1.48 -17.34
N ASN A 260 -0.50 2.44 -17.28
CA ASN A 260 -1.80 2.32 -17.93
C ASN A 260 -2.44 3.69 -18.23
N SER A 261 -3.51 3.67 -19.02
CA SER A 261 -4.28 4.86 -19.43
C SER A 261 -5.39 5.26 -18.46
N LEU A 262 -5.66 4.47 -17.42
CA LEU A 262 -6.66 4.80 -16.41
C LEU A 262 -6.28 6.11 -15.71
N LYS A 263 -7.31 6.85 -15.29
CA LYS A 263 -7.16 8.07 -14.50
C LYS A 263 -7.15 7.72 -13.03
N SER A 264 -6.83 8.67 -12.15
CA SER A 264 -6.98 8.50 -10.70
C SER A 264 -6.19 7.33 -10.08
N GLN A 265 -5.20 6.78 -10.79
CA GLN A 265 -4.32 5.73 -10.28
C GLN A 265 -3.03 6.39 -9.80
N LEU A 266 -2.69 6.22 -8.53
CA LEU A 266 -1.51 6.78 -7.88
C LEU A 266 -0.72 5.69 -7.16
N GLN A 267 0.49 6.04 -6.70
CA GLN A 267 1.29 5.22 -5.76
C GLN A 267 1.34 3.73 -6.12
N PRO A 268 1.79 3.36 -7.34
CA PRO A 268 1.86 1.96 -7.74
C PRO A 268 2.78 1.19 -6.79
N SER A 269 2.30 0.08 -6.22
CA SER A 269 3.15 -0.91 -5.57
C SER A 269 3.42 -2.03 -6.55
N ILE A 270 4.69 -2.34 -6.82
CA ILE A 270 5.10 -3.34 -7.81
C ILE A 270 5.93 -4.42 -7.12
N ILE A 271 5.68 -5.69 -7.45
CA ILE A 271 6.44 -6.83 -6.95
C ILE A 271 6.76 -7.82 -8.07
N ALA A 272 7.94 -8.42 -8.04
CA ALA A 272 8.31 -9.51 -8.95
C ALA A 272 7.56 -10.80 -8.59
N LEU A 273 6.97 -11.46 -9.59
CA LEU A 273 6.35 -12.78 -9.46
C LEU A 273 7.34 -13.90 -9.77
N ASN A 274 8.23 -13.63 -10.73
CA ASN A 274 9.39 -14.44 -11.10
C ASN A 274 10.45 -13.51 -11.74
N GLU A 275 11.46 -14.07 -12.38
CA GLU A 275 12.57 -13.32 -12.98
C GLU A 275 12.16 -12.37 -14.13
N SER A 276 10.97 -12.53 -14.71
CA SER A 276 10.53 -11.78 -15.90
C SER A 276 9.13 -11.15 -15.80
N GLU A 277 8.31 -11.61 -14.85
CA GLU A 277 6.95 -11.14 -14.64
C GLU A 277 6.82 -10.38 -13.31
N CYS A 278 5.97 -9.37 -13.29
CA CYS A 278 5.66 -8.60 -12.09
C CYS A 278 4.15 -8.34 -11.96
N LEU A 279 3.74 -7.91 -10.78
CA LEU A 279 2.38 -7.49 -10.47
C LEU A 279 2.41 -6.10 -9.86
N ALA A 280 1.50 -5.23 -10.30
CA ALA A 280 1.28 -3.93 -9.70
C ALA A 280 -0.13 -3.80 -9.12
N MET A 281 -0.24 -3.03 -8.04
CA MET A 281 -1.50 -2.53 -7.47
C MET A 281 -1.43 -1.02 -7.31
N PHE A 282 -2.57 -0.34 -7.44
CA PHE A 282 -2.64 1.12 -7.43
C PHE A 282 -3.51 1.67 -6.31
N ARG A 283 -3.12 2.83 -5.77
CA ARG A 283 -4.00 3.67 -4.96
C ARG A 283 -5.02 4.37 -5.86
N ILE A 284 -6.26 4.46 -5.39
CA ILE A 284 -7.37 5.06 -6.13
C ILE A 284 -7.72 6.41 -5.54
N HIS A 285 -7.59 7.45 -6.35
CA HIS A 285 -7.95 8.80 -5.97
C HIS A 285 -9.32 9.19 -6.52
N ARG A 286 -10.36 9.16 -5.68
CA ARG A 286 -11.72 9.66 -6.00
C ARG A 286 -12.23 9.19 -7.38
N GLY A 287 -12.37 7.89 -7.54
CA GLY A 287 -12.87 7.28 -8.78
C GLY A 287 -13.15 5.79 -8.62
N TYR A 288 -13.76 5.19 -9.64
CA TYR A 288 -14.00 3.75 -9.74
C TYR A 288 -14.67 3.13 -8.48
N GLU A 289 -15.55 3.88 -7.82
CA GLU A 289 -16.20 3.44 -6.56
C GLU A 289 -15.20 2.98 -5.48
N ASN A 290 -13.97 3.52 -5.53
CA ASN A 290 -12.81 3.17 -4.71
C ASN A 290 -12.25 1.76 -4.95
N LYS A 291 -12.66 1.04 -6.00
CA LYS A 291 -12.11 -0.29 -6.30
C LYS A 291 -10.68 -0.21 -6.80
N ALA A 292 -9.78 -0.94 -6.15
CA ALA A 292 -8.38 -1.01 -6.56
C ALA A 292 -8.20 -1.89 -7.80
N PHE A 293 -7.16 -1.63 -8.58
CA PHE A 293 -6.82 -2.39 -9.77
C PHE A 293 -5.50 -3.14 -9.59
N LEU A 294 -5.41 -4.31 -10.20
CA LEU A 294 -4.18 -5.05 -10.43
C LEU A 294 -3.75 -4.94 -11.88
N GLN A 295 -2.45 -4.99 -12.13
CA GLN A 295 -1.92 -5.03 -13.49
C GLN A 295 -0.66 -5.89 -13.53
N LYS A 296 -0.63 -6.88 -14.40
CA LYS A 296 0.55 -7.73 -14.60
C LYS A 296 1.50 -7.09 -15.60
N CYS A 297 2.78 -7.33 -15.39
CA CYS A 297 3.81 -7.04 -16.37
C CYS A 297 4.57 -8.30 -16.76
N LYS A 298 5.08 -8.32 -17.98
CA LYS A 298 5.90 -9.36 -18.59
C LYS A 298 7.14 -8.74 -19.22
N ASP A 299 8.02 -9.60 -19.73
CA ASP A 299 9.21 -9.20 -20.47
C ASP A 299 10.07 -8.21 -19.65
N PHE A 300 10.36 -8.56 -18.40
CA PHE A 300 11.19 -7.74 -17.49
C PHE A 300 10.61 -6.34 -17.22
N GLY A 301 9.27 -6.21 -17.24
CA GLY A 301 8.58 -4.93 -17.02
C GLY A 301 8.44 -4.07 -18.26
N ASN A 302 8.74 -4.60 -19.45
CA ASN A 302 8.56 -3.87 -20.70
C ASN A 302 7.12 -3.85 -21.18
N THR A 303 6.39 -4.95 -20.97
CA THR A 303 5.02 -5.14 -21.45
C THR A 303 4.08 -5.19 -20.26
N TRP A 304 2.99 -4.42 -20.32
CA TRP A 304 1.99 -4.33 -19.24
C TRP A 304 0.62 -4.72 -19.77
N GLU A 305 -0.03 -5.67 -19.09
CA GLU A 305 -1.35 -6.16 -19.47
C GLU A 305 -2.46 -5.16 -19.12
N ALA A 306 -3.70 -5.42 -19.55
CA ALA A 306 -4.83 -4.60 -19.17
C ALA A 306 -5.06 -4.66 -17.64
N PRO A 307 -5.36 -3.53 -16.96
CA PRO A 307 -5.70 -3.56 -15.54
C PRO A 307 -6.97 -4.36 -15.27
N VAL A 308 -6.94 -5.19 -14.22
CA VAL A 308 -8.06 -5.98 -13.72
C VAL A 308 -8.55 -5.34 -12.42
N GLN A 309 -9.87 -5.10 -12.32
CA GLN A 309 -10.46 -4.61 -11.08
C GLN A 309 -10.41 -5.69 -10.01
N SER A 310 -9.94 -5.35 -8.81
CA SER A 310 -9.88 -6.26 -7.67
C SER A 310 -11.13 -6.19 -6.79
N ASN A 311 -11.25 -7.14 -5.86
CA ASN A 311 -12.27 -7.07 -4.81
C ASN A 311 -11.96 -6.04 -3.71
N ILE A 312 -10.74 -5.50 -3.65
CA ILE A 312 -10.28 -4.57 -2.62
C ILE A 312 -10.83 -3.16 -2.84
N GLN A 313 -11.32 -2.55 -1.76
CA GLN A 313 -11.70 -1.14 -1.70
C GLN A 313 -10.54 -0.30 -1.15
N ASN A 314 -10.13 0.72 -1.89
CA ASN A 314 -9.03 1.62 -1.58
C ASN A 314 -9.54 3.06 -1.38
N PHE A 315 -9.72 3.47 -0.11
CA PHE A 315 -10.14 4.83 0.24
C PHE A 315 -8.96 5.82 0.22
N ASP A 316 -8.36 5.97 -0.96
CA ASP A 316 -7.23 6.87 -1.22
C ASP A 316 -6.01 6.57 -0.31
N SER A 317 -5.78 5.28 -0.04
CA SER A 317 -4.71 4.82 0.85
C SER A 317 -3.60 4.11 0.07
N SER A 318 -2.35 4.37 0.45
CA SER A 318 -1.21 3.61 -0.08
C SER A 318 -1.30 2.14 0.34
N SER A 319 -0.80 1.25 -0.49
CA SER A 319 -0.72 -0.19 -0.21
C SER A 319 0.67 -0.71 -0.56
N VAL A 320 1.06 -1.87 -0.01
CA VAL A 320 2.32 -2.52 -0.37
C VAL A 320 2.08 -3.99 -0.71
N LEU A 321 2.56 -4.41 -1.88
CA LEU A 321 2.65 -5.80 -2.31
C LEU A 321 3.98 -6.40 -1.87
N LEU A 322 3.95 -7.69 -1.54
CA LEU A 322 5.11 -8.47 -1.12
C LEU A 322 5.03 -9.85 -1.78
N ALA A 323 6.19 -10.42 -2.13
CA ALA A 323 6.28 -11.79 -2.62
C ALA A 323 6.91 -12.66 -1.54
N LEU A 324 6.23 -13.75 -1.16
CA LEU A 324 6.78 -14.72 -0.23
C LEU A 324 7.91 -15.53 -0.90
N PRO A 325 8.91 -15.98 -0.13
CA PRO A 325 9.94 -16.88 -0.63
C PRO A 325 9.32 -18.21 -1.08
N LYS A 326 9.81 -18.74 -2.22
CA LYS A 326 9.28 -19.98 -2.84
C LYS A 326 9.40 -21.22 -1.95
N ASN A 327 10.37 -21.23 -1.02
CA ASN A 327 10.56 -22.28 -0.03
C ASN A 327 10.39 -21.68 1.38
N PRO A 328 9.32 -22.01 2.12
CA PRO A 328 9.26 -21.67 3.54
C PRO A 328 10.49 -22.28 4.25
N PRO A 329 11.04 -21.62 5.29
CA PRO A 329 12.03 -22.27 6.14
C PRO A 329 11.44 -23.59 6.62
N LYS A 330 12.18 -24.69 6.42
CA LYS A 330 11.86 -25.92 7.13
C LYS A 330 12.16 -25.67 8.60
N THR A 331 11.20 -25.20 9.39
CA THR A 331 11.26 -25.40 10.83
C THR A 331 11.35 -26.91 11.06
N PRO A 332 12.33 -27.41 11.84
CA PRO A 332 12.40 -28.83 12.12
C PRO A 332 11.12 -29.16 12.90
N LEU A 333 10.22 -29.95 12.31
CA LEU A 333 9.09 -30.52 13.03
C LEU A 333 9.63 -31.23 14.27
N LYS A 334 9.50 -30.61 15.44
CA LYS A 334 9.59 -31.32 16.72
C LYS A 334 8.31 -32.13 16.85
N ASN A 335 8.38 -33.38 16.42
CA ASN A 335 7.64 -34.48 17.04
C ASN A 335 8.33 -35.82 16.73
N PRO A 336 9.06 -36.41 17.69
CA PRO A 336 9.53 -37.79 17.56
C PRO A 336 8.37 -38.71 17.97
N LYS A 337 7.65 -39.23 16.97
CA LYS A 337 6.93 -40.52 16.95
C LYS A 337 5.90 -40.50 15.83
N GLN A 338 6.28 -41.00 14.65
CA GLN A 338 5.54 -42.00 13.87
C GLN A 338 6.39 -42.33 12.62
N ALA A 339 7.55 -42.95 12.84
CA ALA A 339 8.31 -43.57 11.76
C ALA A 339 8.29 -45.07 12.01
N GLN A 340 7.28 -45.75 11.48
CA GLN A 340 7.35 -47.17 11.09
C GLN A 340 6.07 -47.58 10.34
N LYS A 341 6.29 -48.28 9.22
CA LYS A 341 5.34 -48.92 8.29
C LYS A 341 4.62 -47.96 7.33
N ASP A 342 4.69 -48.07 6.01
CA ASP A 342 4.88 -49.26 5.17
C ASP A 342 5.66 -48.96 3.88
N SER A 343 6.61 -49.84 3.59
CA SER A 343 7.18 -50.05 2.25
C SER A 343 6.32 -51.06 1.49
N LYS A 344 5.73 -50.67 0.35
CA LYS A 344 5.55 -51.49 -0.88
C LYS A 344 4.52 -50.85 -1.84
N LYS A 345 5.00 -50.30 -2.96
CA LYS A 345 4.85 -50.83 -4.34
C LYS A 345 5.03 -49.70 -5.35
N SER A 346 6.08 -49.84 -6.14
CA SER A 346 6.30 -49.13 -7.39
C SER A 346 5.23 -49.49 -8.42
N GLN A 347 4.67 -48.48 -9.08
CA GLN A 347 4.12 -48.59 -10.43
C GLN A 347 4.23 -47.22 -11.12
N LYS A 348 4.99 -47.19 -12.22
CA LYS A 348 5.08 -46.09 -13.18
C LYS A 348 3.73 -45.93 -13.89
N PRO A 349 3.36 -44.70 -14.27
CA PRO A 349 2.84 -44.47 -15.61
C PRO A 349 3.76 -43.53 -16.40
N GLN A 350 4.00 -43.92 -17.65
CA GLN A 350 4.55 -43.08 -18.72
C GLN A 350 3.47 -42.15 -19.29
N ASN A 351 3.94 -41.08 -19.93
CA ASN A 351 3.28 -40.18 -20.87
C ASN A 351 2.27 -39.17 -20.31
N THR A 352 2.77 -37.97 -20.05
CA THR A 352 2.06 -36.74 -20.38
C THR A 352 3.04 -35.74 -20.99
N GLN A 353 2.61 -35.11 -22.08
CA GLN A 353 3.36 -34.16 -22.90
C GLN A 353 4.01 -33.06 -22.05
N SER A 354 5.28 -32.81 -22.33
CA SER A 354 6.10 -31.73 -21.79
C SER A 354 5.51 -30.36 -22.15
N GLN A 355 4.71 -29.79 -21.26
CA GLN A 355 4.67 -28.35 -21.08
C GLN A 355 6.03 -27.96 -20.48
N GLU A 356 6.69 -26.95 -21.04
CA GLU A 356 7.84 -26.32 -20.37
C GLU A 356 7.45 -26.04 -18.91
N PRO A 357 8.32 -26.33 -17.92
CA PRO A 357 8.00 -26.05 -16.54
C PRO A 357 7.86 -24.53 -16.42
N GLN A 358 6.62 -24.03 -16.37
CA GLN A 358 6.38 -22.66 -15.93
C GLN A 358 7.00 -22.56 -14.54
N GLU A 359 7.98 -21.68 -14.38
CA GLU A 359 8.56 -21.44 -13.06
C GLU A 359 7.44 -21.15 -12.07
N PRO A 360 7.47 -21.76 -10.87
CA PRO A 360 6.45 -21.49 -9.87
C PRO A 360 6.52 -20.00 -9.50
N LYS A 361 5.41 -19.29 -9.72
CA LYS A 361 5.24 -17.88 -9.35
C LYS A 361 5.20 -17.76 -7.83
N SER A 362 5.82 -16.71 -7.29
CA SER A 362 5.79 -16.46 -5.85
C SER A 362 4.37 -16.18 -5.36
N GLU A 363 4.05 -16.64 -4.15
CA GLU A 363 2.82 -16.26 -3.46
C GLU A 363 2.86 -14.76 -3.14
N VAL A 364 1.75 -14.05 -3.36
CA VAL A 364 1.68 -12.60 -3.18
C VAL A 364 0.84 -12.23 -1.98
N LEU A 365 1.38 -11.36 -1.14
CA LEU A 365 0.69 -10.70 -0.06
C LEU A 365 0.43 -9.24 -0.38
N LEU A 366 -0.60 -8.71 0.25
CA LEU A 366 -0.96 -7.30 0.21
C LEU A 366 -1.17 -6.80 1.64
N ILE A 367 -0.47 -5.74 2.02
CA ILE A 367 -0.78 -4.98 3.24
C ILE A 367 -1.55 -3.74 2.80
N HIS A 368 -2.78 -3.62 3.28
CA HIS A 368 -3.71 -2.61 2.83
C HIS A 368 -4.59 -2.10 3.96
N ASN A 369 -4.93 -0.82 3.90
CA ASN A 369 -5.94 -0.23 4.76
C ASN A 369 -7.33 -0.65 4.28
N ASP A 370 -8.01 -1.51 5.02
CA ASP A 370 -9.33 -2.00 4.65
C ASP A 370 -10.49 -1.28 5.35
N GLY A 371 -10.18 -0.37 6.29
CA GLY A 371 -11.09 0.64 6.81
C GLY A 371 -12.47 0.10 7.19
N LEU A 372 -13.50 0.67 6.55
CA LEU A 372 -14.92 0.30 6.74
C LEU A 372 -15.27 -1.13 6.32
N ASN A 373 -14.43 -1.78 5.51
CA ASN A 373 -14.69 -3.15 5.05
C ASN A 373 -14.13 -4.20 6.01
N ASN A 374 -13.62 -3.78 7.17
CA ASN A 374 -13.17 -4.68 8.21
C ASN A 374 -14.36 -5.20 9.02
N PRO A 375 -14.65 -6.52 9.00
CA PRO A 375 -15.78 -7.11 9.70
C PRO A 375 -15.77 -6.82 11.21
N LEU A 376 -14.59 -6.69 11.81
CA LEU A 376 -14.45 -6.36 13.22
C LEU A 376 -15.02 -4.97 13.54
N LEU A 377 -14.87 -4.04 12.60
CA LEU A 377 -15.43 -2.70 12.72
C LEU A 377 -16.95 -2.71 12.46
N SER A 378 -17.43 -3.60 11.58
CA SER A 378 -18.87 -3.82 11.36
C SER A 378 -19.59 -4.40 12.58
N MET A 379 -18.89 -5.11 13.49
CA MET A 379 -19.48 -5.57 14.74
C MET A 379 -19.84 -4.42 15.68
N TYR A 380 -19.13 -3.29 15.62
CA TYR A 380 -19.48 -2.13 16.47
C TYR A 380 -20.84 -1.54 16.08
N ASP A 381 -21.16 -1.48 14.78
CA ASP A 381 -22.48 -1.04 14.30
C ASP A 381 -23.61 -2.01 14.70
N LEU A 382 -23.30 -3.29 14.86
CA LEU A 382 -24.27 -4.34 15.22
C LEU A 382 -24.60 -4.39 16.72
N PHE A 383 -23.63 -4.08 17.58
CA PHE A 383 -23.77 -4.30 19.02
C PHE A 383 -23.75 -3.03 19.88
N TYR A 384 -23.26 -1.88 19.37
CA TYR A 384 -23.13 -0.65 20.15
C TYR A 384 -23.38 0.61 19.29
N GLU A 385 -23.47 1.77 19.96
CA GLU A 385 -23.84 3.10 19.44
C GLU A 385 -23.37 3.42 18.00
N LYS A 386 -24.08 4.33 17.31
CA LYS A 386 -23.68 4.90 16.00
C LYS A 386 -22.32 5.62 16.11
N VAL A 387 -21.22 4.86 16.06
CA VAL A 387 -19.86 5.39 16.08
C VAL A 387 -19.44 5.70 14.65
N ARG A 388 -19.02 6.94 14.40
CA ARG A 388 -18.45 7.30 13.09
C ARG A 388 -17.06 6.67 12.96
N ILE A 389 -16.97 5.56 12.23
CA ILE A 389 -15.71 4.89 11.92
C ILE A 389 -15.00 5.65 10.79
N HIS A 390 -13.72 5.95 10.98
CA HIS A 390 -12.92 6.61 9.95
C HIS A 390 -12.70 5.66 8.75
N PRO A 391 -12.74 6.14 7.49
CA PRO A 391 -12.53 5.29 6.31
C PRO A 391 -11.19 4.56 6.26
N ARG A 392 -10.24 4.98 7.10
CA ARG A 392 -8.92 4.37 7.26
C ARG A 392 -8.66 3.82 8.67
N ALA A 393 -9.69 3.37 9.35
CA ALA A 393 -9.63 2.89 10.71
C ALA A 393 -8.90 1.54 10.90
N SER A 394 -8.66 0.76 9.85
CA SER A 394 -8.02 -0.56 9.97
C SER A 394 -7.04 -0.86 8.85
N ILE A 395 -6.06 -1.69 9.16
CA ILE A 395 -5.05 -2.20 8.24
C ILE A 395 -4.92 -3.70 8.40
N SER A 396 -4.87 -4.42 7.28
CA SER A 396 -4.95 -5.88 7.25
C SER A 396 -3.95 -6.48 6.27
N LEU A 397 -3.64 -7.75 6.50
CA LEU A 397 -2.83 -8.59 5.61
C LEU A 397 -3.77 -9.46 4.76
N PHE A 398 -3.55 -9.41 3.46
CA PHE A 398 -4.30 -10.15 2.46
C PHE A 398 -3.40 -11.09 1.66
N TYR A 399 -3.96 -12.21 1.22
CA TYR A 399 -3.37 -13.16 0.30
C TYR A 399 -4.03 -13.05 -1.07
N LEU A 400 -3.23 -13.02 -2.14
CA LEU A 400 -3.75 -13.05 -3.50
C LEU A 400 -4.14 -14.47 -3.91
N ARG A 401 -5.44 -14.78 -3.85
CA ARG A 401 -5.98 -16.11 -4.16
C ARG A 401 -6.13 -16.34 -5.67
N ASP A 402 -6.51 -15.31 -6.41
CA ASP A 402 -6.65 -15.37 -7.87
C ASP A 402 -6.15 -14.07 -8.50
N ALA A 403 -4.97 -14.14 -9.13
CA ALA A 403 -4.34 -13.00 -9.79
C ALA A 403 -5.02 -12.61 -11.12
N GLU A 404 -5.74 -13.52 -11.78
CA GLU A 404 -6.48 -13.21 -13.02
C GLU A 404 -7.78 -12.46 -12.72
N LYS A 405 -8.43 -12.78 -11.60
CA LYS A 405 -9.68 -12.13 -11.16
C LYS A 405 -9.47 -11.00 -10.15
N GLY A 406 -8.23 -10.79 -9.70
CA GLY A 406 -7.91 -9.81 -8.66
C GLY A 406 -8.59 -10.09 -7.32
N ILE A 407 -8.69 -11.36 -6.94
CA ILE A 407 -9.32 -11.79 -5.69
C ILE A 407 -8.27 -11.92 -4.60
N PHE A 408 -8.38 -11.04 -3.62
CA PHE A 408 -7.65 -11.10 -2.36
C PHE A 408 -8.53 -11.66 -1.25
N GLU A 409 -7.93 -12.46 -0.38
CA GLU A 409 -8.55 -12.97 0.84
C GLU A 409 -7.83 -12.39 2.06
N ARG A 410 -8.59 -11.90 3.05
CA ARG A 410 -8.00 -11.37 4.27
C ARG A 410 -7.48 -12.54 5.10
N LEU A 411 -6.18 -12.54 5.40
CA LEU A 411 -5.59 -13.51 6.32
C LEU A 411 -5.77 -13.08 7.77
N MET A 412 -5.51 -11.80 8.05
CA MET A 412 -5.66 -11.24 9.39
C MET A 412 -5.76 -9.71 9.37
N THR A 413 -6.32 -9.14 10.44
CA THR A 413 -6.24 -7.71 10.73
C THR A 413 -4.95 -7.42 11.50
N ILE A 414 -4.15 -6.46 11.04
CA ILE A 414 -2.91 -6.04 11.71
C ILE A 414 -3.21 -4.96 12.75
N ASP A 415 -4.10 -4.02 12.46
CA ASP A 415 -4.50 -2.99 13.42
C ASP A 415 -5.90 -2.47 13.09
N ALA A 416 -6.65 -2.08 14.12
CA ALA A 416 -7.99 -1.52 13.98
C ALA A 416 -8.27 -0.53 15.12
N LEU A 417 -8.74 0.66 14.74
CA LEU A 417 -9.05 1.76 15.64
C LEU A 417 -10.53 2.09 15.60
N LYS A 418 -11.14 2.31 16.76
CA LYS A 418 -12.49 2.86 16.86
C LYS A 418 -12.54 4.30 16.33
N SER A 419 -11.51 5.08 16.65
CA SER A 419 -11.30 6.44 16.19
C SER A 419 -9.83 6.61 15.80
N GLY A 420 -9.56 7.11 14.60
CA GLY A 420 -8.19 7.34 14.13
C GLY A 420 -7.91 6.84 12.73
N GLU A 421 -6.65 6.92 12.31
CA GLU A 421 -6.15 6.48 11.01
C GLU A 421 -4.93 5.57 11.18
N VAL A 422 -4.98 4.39 10.56
CA VAL A 422 -3.80 3.55 10.32
C VAL A 422 -3.53 3.46 8.83
N SER A 423 -2.40 3.94 8.33
CA SER A 423 -2.22 4.06 6.88
C SER A 423 -0.77 4.01 6.43
N TYR A 424 -0.55 4.03 5.11
CA TYR A 424 0.78 4.11 4.52
C TYR A 424 1.73 3.02 5.03
N PRO A 425 1.39 1.73 4.83
CA PRO A 425 2.29 0.65 5.18
C PRO A 425 3.61 0.72 4.40
N SER A 426 4.64 0.22 5.03
CA SER A 426 5.89 -0.25 4.43
C SER A 426 6.23 -1.58 5.07
N ALA A 427 6.90 -2.45 4.33
CA ALA A 427 7.22 -3.77 4.81
C ALA A 427 8.52 -4.28 4.19
N SER A 428 9.18 -5.14 4.96
CA SER A 428 10.35 -5.90 4.54
C SER A 428 10.21 -7.33 5.04
N LEU A 429 10.77 -8.27 4.30
CA LEU A 429 10.76 -9.69 4.62
C LEU A 429 12.20 -10.15 4.83
N ASP A 430 12.40 -11.05 5.79
CA ASP A 430 13.59 -11.89 5.84
C ASP A 430 13.20 -13.37 5.75
N SER A 431 14.15 -14.26 6.03
CA SER A 431 13.88 -15.71 5.99
C SER A 431 12.81 -16.17 6.99
N GLN A 432 12.54 -15.44 8.08
CA GLN A 432 11.70 -15.89 9.19
C GLN A 432 10.47 -15.02 9.42
N ASN A 433 10.55 -13.72 9.11
CA ASN A 433 9.57 -12.74 9.54
C ASN A 433 9.18 -11.77 8.43
N LEU A 434 7.92 -11.36 8.49
CA LEU A 434 7.41 -10.16 7.84
C LEU A 434 7.46 -9.02 8.86
N TYR A 435 8.21 -7.98 8.53
CA TYR A 435 8.30 -6.75 9.29
C TYR A 435 7.46 -5.67 8.63
N ILE A 436 6.67 -4.94 9.43
CA ILE A 436 5.70 -3.97 8.93
C ILE A 436 5.84 -2.68 9.74
N THR A 437 5.90 -1.54 9.06
CA THR A 437 5.70 -0.23 9.67
C THR A 437 4.54 0.48 9.00
N TYR A 438 3.79 1.29 9.76
CA TYR A 438 2.69 2.07 9.22
C TYR A 438 2.49 3.35 10.03
N THR A 439 1.84 4.32 9.41
CA THR A 439 1.43 5.56 10.09
C THR A 439 0.30 5.26 11.05
N TYR A 440 0.43 5.76 12.27
CA TYR A 440 -0.57 5.69 13.33
C TYR A 440 -1.00 7.10 13.73
N ASP A 441 -2.25 7.45 13.43
CA ASP A 441 -2.90 8.74 13.68
C ASP A 441 -2.15 9.96 13.14
N ARG A 442 -1.30 9.77 12.12
CA ARG A 442 -0.38 10.78 11.59
C ARG A 442 0.51 11.44 12.65
N ALA A 443 0.64 10.82 13.82
CA ALA A 443 1.40 11.31 14.96
C ALA A 443 2.61 10.42 15.24
N GLN A 444 2.49 9.12 14.98
CA GLN A 444 3.51 8.13 15.28
C GLN A 444 3.67 7.15 14.11
N ILE A 445 4.79 6.42 14.12
CA ILE A 445 4.97 5.24 13.28
C ILE A 445 4.90 4.02 14.18
N LYS A 446 4.03 3.07 13.84
CA LYS A 446 3.88 1.81 14.57
C LYS A 446 4.57 0.70 13.80
N TYR A 447 5.22 -0.20 14.53
CA TYR A 447 5.92 -1.37 14.02
C TYR A 447 5.21 -2.65 14.47
N SER A 448 5.14 -3.63 13.58
CA SER A 448 4.63 -4.97 13.84
C SER A 448 5.52 -6.00 13.14
N VAL A 449 5.60 -7.20 13.72
CA VAL A 449 6.31 -8.34 13.16
C VAL A 449 5.40 -9.56 13.16
N ILE A 450 5.37 -10.28 12.04
CA ILE A 450 4.56 -11.49 11.87
C ILE A 450 5.49 -12.62 11.38
N PRO A 451 5.61 -13.73 12.11
CA PRO A 451 6.38 -14.88 11.65
C PRO A 451 5.82 -15.44 10.33
N LEU A 452 6.71 -15.78 9.40
CA LEU A 452 6.32 -16.33 8.11
C LEU A 452 5.58 -17.66 8.23
N ASP A 453 5.97 -18.52 9.17
CA ASP A 453 5.30 -19.80 9.43
C ASP A 453 3.81 -19.60 9.75
N SER A 454 3.46 -18.56 10.51
CA SER A 454 2.06 -18.20 10.80
C SER A 454 1.31 -17.76 9.54
N ILE A 455 1.97 -17.01 8.65
CA ILE A 455 1.39 -16.56 7.39
C ILE A 455 1.15 -17.76 6.46
N PHE A 456 2.12 -18.66 6.33
CA PHE A 456 1.98 -19.87 5.51
C PHE A 456 0.84 -20.75 6.02
N GLU A 457 0.69 -20.88 7.34
CA GLU A 457 -0.41 -21.62 7.94
C GLU A 457 -1.78 -20.98 7.67
N LEU A 458 -1.90 -19.64 7.76
CA LEU A 458 -3.12 -18.92 7.38
C LEU A 458 -3.47 -19.10 5.89
N ILE A 459 -2.46 -19.07 5.00
CA ILE A 459 -2.67 -19.34 3.57
C ILE A 459 -3.16 -20.78 3.35
N ARG A 460 -2.58 -21.75 4.06
CA ARG A 460 -3.01 -23.16 4.00
C ARG A 460 -4.48 -23.30 4.40
N GLN A 461 -4.87 -22.70 5.52
CA GLN A 461 -6.27 -22.70 6.00
C GLN A 461 -7.22 -22.02 5.01
N SER A 462 -6.83 -20.88 4.45
CA SER A 462 -7.57 -20.15 3.42
C SER A 462 -7.85 -21.01 2.17
N ARG A 463 -6.88 -21.85 1.77
CA ARG A 463 -7.03 -22.77 0.63
C ARG A 463 -7.92 -23.96 0.93
N GLU A 464 -7.88 -24.47 2.15
CA GLU A 464 -8.65 -25.65 2.58
C GLU A 464 -10.11 -25.31 2.92
N SER A 465 -10.42 -24.05 3.21
CA SER A 465 -11.78 -23.58 3.43
C SER A 465 -12.63 -23.79 2.15
N PRO A 466 -13.69 -24.63 2.19
CA PRO A 466 -14.58 -24.82 1.06
C PRO A 466 -15.19 -23.50 0.62
N GLN A 467 -15.18 -23.24 -0.69
CA GLN A 467 -15.85 -22.08 -1.26
C GLN A 467 -17.36 -22.19 -1.01
N GLU A 468 -17.90 -21.46 -0.04
CA GLU A 468 -19.33 -21.09 -0.07
C GLU A 468 -19.54 -20.03 -1.16
N ILE A 469 -19.41 -20.42 -2.43
CA ILE A 469 -19.80 -19.60 -3.58
C ILE A 469 -20.43 -20.52 -4.64
N GLU A 470 -21.68 -20.93 -4.40
CA GLU A 470 -22.75 -21.07 -5.42
C GLU A 470 -24.08 -21.51 -4.78
N SER A 471 -24.76 -20.61 -4.06
CA SER A 471 -26.20 -20.78 -3.75
C SER A 471 -26.95 -19.49 -3.37
N ALA A 472 -26.42 -18.31 -3.69
CA ALA A 472 -27.11 -17.02 -3.49
C ALA A 472 -27.68 -16.43 -4.79
N ARG A 473 -28.05 -17.29 -5.75
CA ARG A 473 -28.79 -16.89 -6.98
C ARG A 473 -30.21 -17.43 -7.09
N ASP A 474 -30.75 -18.06 -6.03
CA ASP A 474 -32.14 -18.57 -6.03
C ASP A 474 -32.90 -18.24 -4.72
N ILE A 475 -32.81 -16.99 -4.26
CA ILE A 475 -33.83 -16.44 -3.33
C ILE A 475 -34.33 -15.10 -3.90
N SER A 476 -34.90 -15.18 -5.09
CA SER A 476 -35.91 -14.23 -5.55
C SER A 476 -37.12 -15.05 -5.98
N LEU A 477 -38.00 -15.38 -5.03
CA LEU A 477 -39.42 -15.74 -5.23
C LEU A 477 -40.04 -16.20 -3.90
N VAL A 478 -40.23 -15.28 -2.96
CA VAL A 478 -41.34 -15.42 -2.00
C VAL A 478 -42.05 -14.07 -1.94
N LYS A 479 -43.15 -13.98 -2.71
CA LYS A 479 -44.16 -12.93 -2.52
C LYS A 479 -44.82 -13.13 -1.15
N PRO A 480 -45.05 -12.08 -0.35
CA PRO A 480 -46.05 -12.16 0.70
C PRO A 480 -47.43 -12.06 0.05
N GLN A 481 -48.16 -13.17 0.01
CA GLN A 481 -49.60 -13.19 -0.17
C GLN A 481 -50.27 -13.47 1.18
N ASN A 482 -51.34 -12.71 1.42
CA ASN A 482 -52.43 -12.92 2.38
C ASN A 482 -52.24 -12.37 3.80
N ALA A 483 -52.72 -11.14 3.98
CA ALA A 483 -53.65 -10.81 5.06
C ALA A 483 -54.66 -9.77 4.55
N LEU A 484 -55.85 -10.24 4.16
CA LEU A 484 -57.03 -9.41 3.90
C LEU A 484 -58.23 -10.12 4.52
N GLN A 485 -58.75 -9.54 5.61
CA GLN A 485 -60.15 -9.47 6.06
C GLN A 485 -60.10 -8.88 7.47
N ASP A 486 -60.79 -7.79 7.82
CA ASP A 486 -62.17 -7.45 7.50
C ASP A 486 -62.45 -5.95 7.52
N SER A 487 -63.42 -5.54 6.69
CA SER A 487 -64.42 -4.46 6.87
C SER A 487 -63.92 -3.01 7.04
N GLN A 488 -64.48 -1.96 6.42
CA GLN A 488 -65.79 -1.75 5.81
C GLN A 488 -65.77 -0.38 5.09
N ASN A 489 -66.33 -0.33 3.88
CA ASN A 489 -67.11 0.73 3.22
C ASN A 489 -66.85 2.23 3.49
N SER A 490 -66.55 2.98 2.41
CA SER A 490 -67.49 3.85 1.63
C SER A 490 -66.68 4.96 0.94
N ALA A 491 -66.66 5.03 -0.41
CA ALA A 491 -67.39 6.02 -1.24
C ALA A 491 -67.07 7.49 -0.87
N ASP A 492 -66.71 8.45 -1.72
CA ASP A 492 -66.96 8.75 -3.13
C ASP A 492 -66.04 9.95 -3.47
N SER A 493 -65.35 10.01 -4.62
CA SER A 493 -65.72 10.79 -5.82
C SER A 493 -65.31 12.29 -5.86
N GLN A 494 -64.71 12.67 -7.00
CA GLN A 494 -64.71 13.98 -7.71
C GLN A 494 -63.64 15.06 -7.44
N ASN A 495 -62.68 15.16 -8.40
CA ASN A 495 -62.46 16.21 -9.43
C ASN A 495 -62.50 17.74 -9.07
N PRO A 496 -61.95 18.65 -9.90
CA PRO A 496 -60.91 19.61 -9.50
C PRO A 496 -61.32 21.08 -9.79
N GLN A 497 -60.33 21.97 -9.91
CA GLN A 497 -60.32 23.32 -10.54
C GLN A 497 -60.37 24.57 -9.61
N PHE A 498 -59.25 25.32 -9.63
CA PHE A 498 -59.10 26.78 -9.85
C PHE A 498 -59.80 27.73 -8.84
N GLN A 499 -59.25 28.83 -8.30
CA GLN A 499 -58.33 29.86 -8.81
C GLN A 499 -58.12 30.91 -7.69
N GLN A 500 -56.93 31.56 -7.62
CA GLN A 500 -56.60 32.97 -7.21
C GLN A 500 -57.28 33.62 -5.98
N ASP A 501 -56.72 34.58 -5.26
CA ASP A 501 -55.42 35.20 -4.97
C ASP A 501 -55.74 36.17 -3.78
N LEU A 502 -54.71 36.63 -3.05
CA LEU A 502 -54.66 37.91 -2.29
C LEU A 502 -55.35 38.04 -0.91
N LEU A 503 -54.58 37.92 0.20
CA LEU A 503 -53.96 39.03 0.98
C LEU A 503 -53.53 38.56 2.39
N ASP A 504 -52.26 38.83 2.74
CA ASP A 504 -51.66 39.39 3.98
C ASP A 504 -52.36 39.06 5.33
N ASP A 505 -51.72 38.67 6.43
CA ASP A 505 -50.34 38.75 6.92
C ASP A 505 -50.16 37.74 8.09
N ASP A 506 -48.90 37.52 8.44
CA ASP A 506 -48.33 36.98 9.69
C ASP A 506 -48.06 35.48 9.91
N GLU A 507 -46.75 35.29 10.16
CA GLU A 507 -46.03 34.27 10.93
C GLU A 507 -45.79 32.85 10.38
N ASP A 508 -44.51 32.67 10.05
CA ASP A 508 -43.63 31.52 10.27
C ASP A 508 -43.76 30.23 9.42
N LEU A 509 -42.63 29.98 8.71
CA LEU A 509 -42.20 28.84 7.88
C LEU A 509 -42.61 28.90 6.39
N PRO A 510 -41.67 28.63 5.45
CA PRO A 510 -41.40 27.23 5.12
C PRO A 510 -39.95 26.84 4.71
N GLN A 511 -39.68 25.58 5.04
CA GLN A 511 -38.91 24.51 4.37
C GLN A 511 -38.09 24.72 3.08
N LYS A 512 -37.10 23.81 2.98
CA LYS A 512 -36.42 23.27 1.79
C LYS A 512 -35.21 24.04 1.27
N GLY A 513 -34.27 24.28 2.17
CA GLY A 513 -32.85 24.11 1.89
C GLY A 513 -32.27 23.29 3.03
N ASP A 514 -31.77 22.09 2.74
CA ASP A 514 -30.75 21.35 3.51
C ASP A 514 -30.84 19.85 3.23
N PHE A 515 -30.43 19.50 2.00
CA PHE A 515 -29.95 18.17 1.67
C PHE A 515 -28.66 18.30 0.85
N MET A 516 -27.76 19.21 1.26
CA MET A 516 -26.44 19.41 0.67
C MET A 516 -25.59 20.30 1.60
N GLN A 517 -25.29 19.81 2.80
CA GLN A 517 -24.18 20.32 3.61
C GLN A 517 -23.77 19.28 4.65
N ILE A 518 -22.50 19.30 5.05
CA ILE A 518 -21.79 18.31 5.89
C ILE A 518 -21.10 17.19 5.07
N ILE A 519 -20.40 17.56 4.00
CA ILE A 519 -19.04 17.06 3.72
C ILE A 519 -18.15 18.29 3.52
N GLU A 520 -18.01 19.09 4.57
CA GLU A 520 -17.04 20.20 4.61
C GLU A 520 -16.74 20.47 6.08
N TYR A 521 -15.83 19.71 6.67
CA TYR A 521 -15.02 20.13 7.83
C TYR A 521 -13.93 19.07 8.06
N HIS A 522 -12.96 19.06 7.15
CA HIS A 522 -11.54 18.71 7.32
C HIS A 522 -10.99 18.52 5.92
N TYR A 523 -10.55 19.60 5.28
CA TYR A 523 -9.52 19.67 4.21
C TYR A 523 -9.56 21.08 3.61
N MET A 524 -9.31 22.09 4.45
CA MET A 524 -8.88 23.42 3.99
C MET A 524 -7.62 23.80 4.75
N SER A 525 -6.47 23.41 4.19
CA SER A 525 -5.24 24.18 4.32
C SER A 525 -4.40 23.95 3.06
N ASP A 526 -4.84 24.51 1.94
CA ASP A 526 -4.02 24.69 0.74
C ASP A 526 -4.67 25.74 -0.19
N VAL A 527 -4.84 26.97 0.32
CA VAL A 527 -4.77 28.21 -0.49
C VAL A 527 -4.30 29.34 0.45
N GLY A 528 -3.10 29.86 0.19
CA GLY A 528 -2.40 30.87 1.00
C GLY A 528 -0.92 30.91 0.66
#